data_AF-A0A420CPP4-F1
#
_entry.id   AF-A0A420CPP4-F1
#
_cell.length_a   1.000
_cell.length_b   1.000
_cell.length_c   1.000
_cell.angle_alpha   90.00
_cell.angle_beta   90.00
_cell.angle_gamma   90.00
#
_symmetry.space_group_name_H-M   'P 1'
#
loop_
_entity.id
_entity.type
_entity.pdbx_description
1 polymer ?
#
loop_
_entity_poly.entity_id
_entity_poly.type
_entity_poly.pdbx_seq_one_letter_code
_entity_poly.pdbx_strand_id
1 'polypeptide(L)'
;MISEKSLLSSDEIKVQEKLAIFLAFIAGYIDATGLIKWKTYVSFMSGNTTQLGAAFFSGKYGVIIISVTVIGSFLIGIFAGTCLSLWKKCSIKTIAFYIVSGILIFYTFINYRFQMGNIPSVAILGFAMGMMNTIVTTVGHQKVNTDFVTGTLNSLARNTAIFMMSNDRDEKNQSKANAVHLLLLWMGFLSGAVVSPFLQNILGNWILLLPAVLLLTCSKLISVP
;
A
#
# COMPACT_ATOMS: atom_id res chain seq x y z
N MET A 1 19.85 -19.62 27.25
CA MET A 1 20.33 -19.12 25.94
C MET A 1 19.28 -18.14 25.44
N ILE A 2 19.39 -16.88 25.87
CA ILE A 2 18.44 -15.81 25.57
C ILE A 2 18.80 -15.34 24.17
N SER A 3 17.95 -15.66 23.19
CA SER A 3 18.16 -15.31 21.79
C SER A 3 18.27 -13.79 21.64
N GLU A 4 19.38 -13.33 21.08
CA GLU A 4 19.64 -11.93 20.69
C GLU A 4 18.49 -11.38 19.87
N LYS A 5 17.57 -10.68 20.53
CA LYS A 5 16.59 -9.84 19.86
C LYS A 5 17.35 -8.60 19.42
N SER A 6 17.92 -8.62 18.22
CA SER A 6 18.65 -7.49 17.64
C SER A 6 17.82 -6.21 17.81
N LEU A 7 18.27 -5.31 18.68
CA LEU A 7 17.70 -3.98 18.84
C LEU A 7 17.93 -3.27 17.51
N LEU A 8 16.87 -3.17 16.70
CA LEU A 8 16.87 -2.32 15.50
C LEU A 8 17.35 -0.93 15.92
N SER A 9 18.28 -0.36 15.16
CA SER A 9 18.74 1.01 15.43
C SER A 9 17.57 1.97 15.30
N SER A 10 17.58 3.05 16.11
CA SER A 10 16.55 4.09 16.04
C SER A 10 16.41 4.69 14.64
N ASP A 11 17.48 4.66 13.83
CA ASP A 11 17.45 5.15 12.45
C ASP A 11 16.80 4.18 11.47
N GLU A 12 16.92 2.86 11.68
CA GLU A 12 16.22 1.85 10.86
C GLU A 12 14.70 1.97 11.02
N ILE A 13 14.24 2.22 12.26
CA ILE A 13 12.82 2.44 12.55
C ILE A 13 12.31 3.69 11.82
N LYS A 14 13.03 4.81 11.90
CA LYS A 14 12.65 6.05 11.20
C LYS A 14 12.59 5.86 9.68
N VAL A 15 13.49 5.08 9.09
CA VAL A 15 13.47 4.78 7.66
C VAL A 15 12.24 3.96 7.31
N GLN A 16 11.92 2.91 8.08
CA GLN A 16 10.71 2.11 7.91
C GLN A 16 9.43 2.95 8.05
N GLU A 17 9.38 3.87 9.02
CA GLU A 17 8.25 4.78 9.23
C GLU A 17 8.02 5.66 8.00
N LYS A 18 9.07 6.31 7.50
CA LYS A 18 9.00 7.17 6.30
C LYS A 18 8.51 6.37 5.10
N LEU A 19 9.06 5.17 4.89
CA LEU A 19 8.64 4.29 3.81
C LEU A 19 7.17 3.91 3.94
N ALA A 20 6.72 3.51 5.13
CA ALA A 20 5.31 3.17 5.35
C ALA A 20 4.37 4.32 4.99
N ILE A 21 4.72 5.56 5.35
CA ILE A 21 3.95 6.76 4.98
C ILE A 21 3.95 6.98 3.46
N PHE A 22 5.09 6.84 2.79
CA PHE A 22 5.17 6.97 1.32
C PHE A 22 4.40 5.88 0.59
N LEU A 23 4.49 4.62 1.04
CA LEU A 23 3.72 3.52 0.48
C LEU A 23 2.21 3.71 0.72
N ALA A 24 1.81 4.21 1.90
CA ALA A 24 0.43 4.55 2.18
C ALA A 24 -0.08 5.66 1.24
N PHE A 25 0.72 6.70 0.98
CA PHE A 25 0.42 7.71 -0.03
C PHE A 25 0.21 7.09 -1.41
N ILE A 26 1.10 6.21 -1.86
CA ILE A 26 0.98 5.53 -3.16
C ILE A 26 -0.30 4.66 -3.21
N ALA A 27 -0.60 3.94 -2.13
CA ALA A 27 -1.82 3.15 -2.01
C ALA A 27 -3.08 4.00 -2.16
N GLY A 28 -3.21 5.08 -1.38
CA GLY A 28 -4.34 6.00 -1.47
C GLY A 28 -4.45 6.66 -2.86
N TYR A 29 -3.32 7.03 -3.46
CA TYR A 29 -3.28 7.63 -4.80
C TYR A 29 -3.76 6.66 -5.89
N ILE A 30 -3.27 5.41 -5.88
CA ILE A 30 -3.64 4.41 -6.87
C ILE A 30 -5.09 3.96 -6.66
N ASP A 31 -5.56 3.83 -5.42
CA ASP A 31 -6.96 3.50 -5.13
C ASP A 31 -7.93 4.59 -5.61
N ALA A 32 -7.63 5.87 -5.34
CA ALA A 32 -8.44 6.97 -5.86
C ALA A 32 -8.44 7.00 -7.40
N THR A 33 -7.27 6.79 -8.03
CA THR A 33 -7.15 6.66 -9.48
C THR A 33 -8.02 5.52 -10.01
N GLY A 34 -7.98 4.38 -9.34
CA GLY A 34 -8.73 3.19 -9.72
C GLY A 34 -10.24 3.38 -9.60
N LEU A 35 -10.69 4.04 -8.53
CA LEU A 35 -12.10 4.35 -8.33
C LEU A 35 -12.62 5.31 -9.41
N ILE A 36 -11.81 6.29 -9.81
CA ILE A 36 -12.17 7.25 -10.87
C ILE A 36 -12.25 6.54 -12.23
N LYS A 37 -11.21 5.79 -12.62
CA LYS A 37 -11.06 5.19 -13.94
C LYS A 37 -11.86 3.90 -14.15
N TRP A 38 -11.83 2.99 -13.18
CA TRP A 38 -12.39 1.64 -13.30
C TRP A 38 -13.53 1.34 -12.32
N LYS A 39 -13.95 2.33 -11.52
CA LYS A 39 -15.04 2.20 -10.53
C LYS A 39 -14.80 1.09 -9.48
N THR A 40 -13.53 0.77 -9.23
CA THR A 40 -13.09 -0.26 -8.30
C THR A 40 -11.83 0.19 -7.56
N TYR A 41 -11.55 -0.43 -6.42
CA TYR A 41 -10.29 -0.21 -5.71
C TYR A 41 -9.24 -1.22 -6.19
N VAL A 42 -7.97 -0.84 -6.16
CA VAL A 42 -6.85 -1.68 -6.63
C VAL A 42 -6.05 -2.25 -5.45
N SER A 43 -6.07 -1.59 -4.29
CA SER A 43 -5.54 -2.08 -3.02
C SER A 43 -6.61 -2.33 -1.95
N PHE A 44 -7.70 -1.57 -1.91
CA PHE A 44 -8.73 -1.73 -0.87
C PHE A 44 -9.67 -2.94 -1.12
N MET A 45 -9.20 -4.14 -0.75
CA MET A 45 -9.91 -5.39 -1.03
C MET A 45 -11.19 -5.59 -0.21
N SER A 46 -11.28 -5.06 1.01
CA SER A 46 -12.54 -5.15 1.78
C SER A 46 -13.69 -4.47 1.04
N GLY A 47 -13.45 -3.30 0.44
CA GLY A 47 -14.42 -2.61 -0.39
C GLY A 47 -14.85 -3.42 -1.61
N ASN A 48 -13.88 -4.02 -2.31
CA ASN A 48 -14.16 -4.88 -3.47
C ASN A 48 -14.95 -6.13 -3.11
N THR A 49 -14.68 -6.76 -1.95
CA THR A 49 -15.42 -7.93 -1.47
C THR A 49 -16.88 -7.58 -1.13
N THR A 50 -17.11 -6.43 -0.48
CA THR A 50 -18.47 -5.95 -0.23
C THR A 50 -19.20 -5.59 -1.53
N GLN A 51 -18.49 -4.94 -2.47
CA GLN A 51 -19.03 -4.59 -3.79
C GLN A 51 -19.41 -5.85 -4.59
N LEU A 52 -18.57 -6.90 -4.55
CA LEU A 52 -18.85 -8.21 -5.14
C LEU A 52 -20.14 -8.82 -4.58
N GLY A 53 -20.28 -8.86 -3.24
CA GLY A 53 -21.47 -9.40 -2.58
C GLY A 53 -22.74 -8.66 -2.96
N ALA A 54 -22.71 -7.33 -2.98
CA ALA A 54 -23.85 -6.50 -3.41
C ALA A 54 -24.19 -6.69 -4.89
N ALA A 55 -23.18 -6.83 -5.75
CA ALA A 55 -23.35 -7.05 -7.19
C ALA A 55 -23.94 -8.42 -7.51
N PHE A 56 -23.64 -9.45 -6.69
CA PHE A 56 -24.17 -10.80 -6.83
C PHE A 56 -25.70 -10.83 -6.78
N PHE A 57 -26.30 -10.20 -5.78
CA PHE A 57 -27.76 -10.10 -5.67
C PHE A 57 -28.38 -9.18 -6.73
N SER A 58 -27.67 -8.13 -7.13
CA SER A 58 -28.17 -7.15 -8.10
C SER A 58 -28.00 -7.59 -9.58
N GLY A 59 -27.44 -8.77 -9.86
CA GLY A 59 -27.18 -9.26 -11.22
C GLY A 59 -26.16 -8.43 -12.01
N LYS A 60 -25.30 -7.64 -11.34
CA LYS A 60 -24.34 -6.72 -11.99
C LYS A 60 -23.05 -7.45 -12.38
N TYR A 61 -23.12 -8.33 -13.39
CA TYR A 61 -22.00 -9.20 -13.80
C TYR A 61 -20.68 -8.47 -14.09
N GLY A 62 -20.72 -7.27 -14.69
CA GLY A 62 -19.50 -6.49 -14.94
C GLY A 62 -18.74 -6.13 -13.66
N VAL A 63 -19.46 -5.76 -12.61
CA VAL A 63 -18.87 -5.45 -11.29
C VAL A 63 -18.33 -6.72 -10.66
N ILE A 64 -19.07 -7.84 -10.72
CA ILE A 64 -18.63 -9.15 -10.22
C ILE A 64 -17.28 -9.54 -10.83
N ILE A 65 -17.17 -9.48 -12.17
CA ILE A 65 -15.95 -9.85 -12.89
C ILE A 65 -14.78 -8.94 -12.47
N ILE A 66 -15.00 -7.62 -12.41
CA ILE A 66 -13.96 -6.67 -12.01
C ILE A 66 -13.49 -6.93 -10.56
N SER A 67 -14.42 -7.12 -9.62
CA SER A 67 -14.10 -7.36 -8.21
C SER A 67 -13.35 -8.69 -8.02
N VAL A 68 -13.80 -9.78 -8.66
CA VAL A 68 -13.11 -11.08 -8.60
C VAL A 68 -11.71 -10.98 -9.22
N THR A 69 -11.59 -10.29 -10.35
CA THR A 69 -10.30 -10.10 -11.03
C THR A 69 -9.31 -9.36 -10.13
N VAL A 70 -9.71 -8.21 -9.58
CA VAL A 70 -8.78 -7.41 -8.78
C VAL A 70 -8.40 -8.10 -7.47
N ILE A 71 -9.35 -8.79 -6.81
CA ILE A 71 -9.08 -9.57 -5.59
C ILE A 71 -8.13 -10.73 -5.90
N GLY A 72 -8.39 -11.50 -6.96
CA GLY A 72 -7.56 -12.62 -7.35
C GLY A 72 -6.14 -12.18 -7.73
N SER A 73 -6.02 -11.15 -8.56
CA SER A 73 -4.72 -10.61 -8.95
C SER A 73 -3.94 -10.04 -7.77
N PHE A 74 -4.60 -9.34 -6.85
CA PHE A 74 -3.97 -8.82 -5.64
C PHE A 74 -3.45 -9.93 -4.72
N LEU A 75 -4.23 -10.99 -4.53
CA LEU A 75 -3.80 -12.17 -3.76
C LEU A 75 -2.56 -12.83 -4.40
N ILE A 76 -2.56 -12.99 -5.72
CA ILE A 76 -1.41 -13.53 -6.47
C ILE A 76 -0.20 -12.59 -6.34
N GLY A 77 -0.41 -11.28 -6.34
CA GLY A 77 0.62 -10.27 -6.10
C GLY A 77 1.28 -10.41 -4.72
N ILE A 78 0.48 -10.54 -3.66
CA ILE A 78 0.97 -10.79 -2.30
C ILE A 78 1.77 -12.09 -2.26
N PHE A 79 1.23 -13.17 -2.86
CA PHE A 79 1.91 -14.46 -2.89
C PHE A 79 3.28 -14.35 -3.57
N ALA A 80 3.34 -13.74 -4.76
CA ALA A 80 4.59 -13.53 -5.49
C ALA A 80 5.59 -12.65 -4.72
N GLY A 81 5.13 -11.54 -4.12
CA GLY A 81 5.96 -10.66 -3.30
C GLY A 81 6.51 -11.36 -2.06
N THR A 82 5.70 -12.21 -1.43
CA THR A 82 6.10 -13.01 -0.26
C THR A 82 7.11 -14.09 -0.65
N CYS A 83 6.89 -14.83 -1.74
CA CYS A 83 7.87 -15.78 -2.27
C CYS A 83 9.21 -15.09 -2.56
N LEU A 84 9.18 -13.89 -3.15
CA LEU A 84 10.37 -13.11 -3.44
C LEU A 84 11.11 -12.68 -2.16
N SER A 85 10.37 -12.26 -1.12
CA SER A 85 10.94 -11.90 0.19
C SER A 85 11.55 -13.10 0.92
N LEU A 86 11.01 -14.30 0.75
CA LEU A 86 11.51 -15.53 1.40
C LEU A 86 12.65 -16.19 0.61
N TRP A 87 12.88 -15.75 -0.62
CA TRP A 87 13.91 -16.34 -1.47
C TRP A 87 15.30 -15.94 -0.98
N LYS A 88 15.96 -16.84 -0.23
CA LYS A 88 17.29 -16.66 0.38
C LYS A 88 18.40 -16.19 -0.57
N LYS A 89 18.26 -16.36 -1.90
CA LYS A 89 19.23 -15.88 -2.91
C LYS A 89 19.00 -14.43 -3.35
N CYS A 90 17.81 -13.88 -3.14
CA CYS A 90 17.54 -12.46 -3.34
C CYS A 90 17.99 -11.69 -2.10
N SER A 91 19.26 -11.29 -2.06
CA SER A 91 19.78 -10.39 -1.00
C SER A 91 19.26 -8.95 -1.15
N ILE A 92 18.53 -8.65 -2.23
CA ILE A 92 18.08 -7.32 -2.60
C ILE A 92 16.70 -7.05 -2.00
N LYS A 93 16.65 -6.46 -0.80
CA LYS A 93 15.41 -6.00 -0.13
C LYS A 93 14.57 -5.03 -0.99
N THR A 94 15.17 -4.43 -2.02
CA THR A 94 14.57 -3.41 -2.88
C THR A 94 13.95 -3.94 -4.17
N ILE A 95 14.06 -5.24 -4.48
CA ILE A 95 13.65 -5.78 -5.79
C ILE A 95 12.15 -5.59 -6.07
N ALA A 96 11.31 -5.70 -5.03
CA ALA A 96 9.86 -5.49 -5.15
C ALA A 96 9.52 -4.05 -5.59
N PHE A 97 10.27 -3.04 -5.14
CA PHE A 97 10.09 -1.66 -5.61
C PHE A 97 10.32 -1.54 -7.12
N TYR A 98 11.39 -2.16 -7.63
CA TYR A 98 11.72 -2.11 -9.05
C TYR A 98 10.70 -2.86 -9.90
N ILE A 99 10.22 -4.02 -9.43
CA ILE A 99 9.19 -4.78 -10.15
C ILE A 99 7.88 -4.00 -10.20
N VAL A 100 7.38 -3.52 -9.06
CA VAL A 100 6.13 -2.76 -8.99
C VAL A 100 6.23 -1.48 -9.82
N SER A 101 7.32 -0.72 -9.69
CA SER A 101 7.55 0.48 -10.49
C SER A 101 7.60 0.16 -12.00
N GLY A 102 8.33 -0.90 -12.38
CA GLY A 102 8.39 -1.37 -13.76
C GLY A 102 7.01 -1.71 -14.32
N ILE A 103 6.19 -2.44 -13.55
CA ILE A 103 4.82 -2.78 -13.95
C ILE A 103 4.00 -1.50 -14.19
N LEU A 104 4.05 -0.52 -13.28
CA LEU A 104 3.32 0.74 -13.43
C LEU A 104 3.77 1.53 -14.67
N ILE A 105 5.08 1.58 -14.94
CA ILE A 105 5.64 2.25 -16.12
C ILE A 105 5.19 1.54 -17.40
N PHE A 106 5.43 0.23 -17.51
CA PHE A 106 5.06 -0.55 -18.69
C PHE A 106 3.55 -0.50 -18.95
N TYR A 107 2.73 -0.65 -17.91
CA TYR A 107 1.28 -0.50 -18.01
C TYR A 107 0.90 0.88 -18.57
N THR A 108 1.52 1.96 -18.08
CA THR A 108 1.25 3.32 -18.55
C THR A 108 1.49 3.46 -20.05
N PHE A 109 2.63 2.98 -20.56
CA PHE A 109 2.97 3.04 -21.98
C PHE A 109 2.07 2.16 -22.85
N ILE A 110 1.80 0.92 -22.41
CA ILE A 110 0.94 -0.02 -23.13
C ILE A 110 -0.49 0.53 -23.19
N ASN A 111 -1.03 1.02 -22.07
CA ASN A 111 -2.37 1.59 -22.03
C ASN A 111 -2.49 2.85 -22.89
N TYR A 112 -1.46 3.70 -22.92
CA TYR A 112 -1.42 4.86 -23.82
C TYR A 112 -1.50 4.45 -25.30
N ARG A 113 -0.78 3.39 -25.70
CA ARG A 113 -0.72 2.97 -27.11
C ARG A 113 -1.91 2.13 -27.58
N PHE A 114 -2.42 1.26 -26.71
CA PHE A 114 -3.37 0.20 -27.07
C PHE A 114 -4.74 0.34 -26.39
N GLN A 115 -4.92 1.31 -25.47
CA GLN A 115 -6.18 1.53 -24.73
C GLN A 115 -6.72 0.23 -24.10
N MET A 116 -6.03 -0.25 -23.06
CA MET A 116 -6.39 -1.51 -22.43
C MET A 116 -7.79 -1.47 -21.82
N GLY A 117 -8.52 -2.58 -21.95
CA GLY A 117 -9.81 -2.75 -21.28
C GLY A 117 -9.68 -2.73 -19.75
N ASN A 118 -10.83 -2.62 -19.08
CA ASN A 118 -10.88 -2.51 -17.61
C ASN A 118 -10.32 -3.76 -16.91
N ILE A 119 -10.68 -4.95 -17.38
CA ILE A 119 -10.27 -6.23 -16.77
C ILE A 119 -8.74 -6.39 -16.73
N PRO A 120 -7.99 -6.30 -17.86
CA PRO A 120 -6.53 -6.42 -17.82
C PRO A 120 -5.90 -5.28 -17.02
N SER A 121 -6.47 -4.07 -17.05
CA SER A 121 -5.98 -2.94 -16.26
C SER A 121 -6.04 -3.22 -14.76
N VAL A 122 -7.21 -3.63 -14.24
CA VAL A 122 -7.37 -3.91 -12.80
C VAL A 122 -6.62 -5.17 -12.39
N ALA A 123 -6.42 -6.14 -13.28
CA ALA A 123 -5.61 -7.32 -13.02
C ALA A 123 -4.13 -6.96 -12.81
N ILE A 124 -3.55 -6.22 -13.76
CA ILE A 124 -2.14 -5.80 -13.71
C ILE A 124 -1.89 -4.91 -12.50
N LEU A 125 -2.76 -3.93 -12.29
CA LEU A 125 -2.60 -3.00 -11.17
C LEU A 125 -2.88 -3.67 -9.83
N GLY A 126 -3.89 -4.55 -9.73
CA GLY A 126 -4.16 -5.33 -8.52
C GLY A 126 -2.98 -6.20 -8.13
N PHE A 127 -2.37 -6.89 -9.09
CA PHE A 127 -1.14 -7.66 -8.87
C PHE A 127 0.02 -6.78 -8.37
N ALA A 128 0.25 -5.63 -9.01
CA ALA A 128 1.29 -4.69 -8.61
C ALA A 128 1.09 -4.19 -7.17
N MET A 129 -0.14 -3.80 -6.82
CA MET A 129 -0.49 -3.34 -5.48
C MET A 129 -0.37 -4.45 -4.43
N GLY A 130 -0.77 -5.68 -4.77
CA GLY A 130 -0.59 -6.83 -3.89
C GLY A 130 0.87 -7.09 -3.56
N MET A 131 1.75 -7.03 -4.57
CA MET A 131 3.19 -7.14 -4.36
C MET A 131 3.76 -5.95 -3.57
N MET A 132 3.28 -4.73 -3.81
CA MET A 132 3.70 -3.55 -3.06
C MET A 132 3.42 -3.70 -1.56
N ASN A 133 2.30 -4.34 -1.21
CA ASN A 133 1.91 -4.54 0.17
C ASN A 133 2.83 -5.49 0.97
N THR A 134 3.74 -6.22 0.30
CA THR A 134 4.72 -7.06 0.97
C THR A 134 6.03 -6.34 1.28
N ILE A 135 6.19 -5.09 0.83
CA ILE A 135 7.45 -4.33 0.95
C ILE A 135 7.71 -3.89 2.39
N VAL A 136 6.71 -3.25 3.03
CA VAL A 136 6.79 -2.83 4.44
C VAL A 136 5.65 -3.48 5.19
N THR A 137 5.96 -4.54 5.92
CA THR A 137 4.99 -5.30 6.73
C THR A 137 5.14 -5.03 8.23
N THR A 138 6.25 -4.43 8.64
CA THR A 138 6.55 -4.08 10.03
C THR A 138 7.32 -2.76 10.11
N VAL A 139 6.99 -1.94 11.09
CA VAL A 139 7.74 -0.74 11.50
C VAL A 139 8.15 -0.94 12.96
N GLY A 140 9.44 -1.12 13.21
CA GLY A 140 9.94 -1.56 14.51
C GLY A 140 9.30 -2.88 14.94
N HIS A 141 8.53 -2.87 16.04
CA HIS A 141 7.80 -4.04 16.54
C HIS A 141 6.34 -4.11 16.10
N GLN A 142 5.83 -3.10 15.38
CA GLN A 142 4.42 -3.00 15.03
C GLN A 142 4.20 -3.53 13.61
N LYS A 143 3.23 -4.44 13.46
CA LYS A 143 2.76 -4.82 12.12
C LYS A 143 2.04 -3.64 11.50
N VAL A 144 2.45 -3.27 10.30
CA VAL A 144 1.85 -2.17 9.56
C VAL A 144 1.42 -2.74 8.21
N ASN A 145 0.21 -2.39 7.81
CA ASN A 145 -0.26 -2.64 6.47
C ASN A 145 -0.68 -1.29 5.87
N THR A 146 0.00 -0.91 4.78
CA THR A 146 -0.11 0.41 4.15
C THR A 146 -1.43 0.63 3.41
N ASP A 147 -2.21 -0.43 3.16
CA ASP A 147 -3.55 -0.35 2.57
C ASP A 147 -4.69 -0.56 3.58
N PHE A 148 -4.38 -1.04 4.80
CA PHE A 148 -5.39 -1.36 5.80
C PHE A 148 -5.73 -0.19 6.71
N VAL A 149 -6.32 0.85 6.12
CA VAL A 149 -6.67 2.12 6.80
C VAL A 149 -7.55 1.90 8.04
N THR A 150 -8.51 0.98 8.00
CA THR A 150 -9.39 0.69 9.15
C THR A 150 -8.59 0.21 10.36
N GLY A 151 -7.61 -0.67 10.16
CA GLY A 151 -6.73 -1.14 11.23
C GLY A 151 -5.84 -0.02 11.80
N THR A 152 -5.36 0.87 10.94
CA THR A 152 -4.61 2.07 11.32
C THR A 152 -5.44 2.99 12.20
N LEU A 153 -6.67 3.30 11.81
CA LEU A 153 -7.58 4.14 12.60
C LEU A 153 -7.94 3.52 13.96
N ASN A 154 -8.24 2.21 13.98
CA ASN A 154 -8.50 1.50 15.23
C ASN A 154 -7.30 1.55 16.19
N SER A 155 -6.10 1.31 15.64
CA SER A 155 -4.86 1.37 16.42
C SER A 155 -4.55 2.79 16.88
N LEU A 156 -4.83 3.80 16.06
CA LEU A 156 -4.67 5.21 16.39
C LEU A 156 -5.57 5.59 17.58
N ALA A 157 -6.85 5.23 17.51
CA ALA A 157 -7.81 5.48 18.59
C ALA A 157 -7.37 4.79 19.88
N ARG A 158 -6.95 3.51 19.81
CA ARG A 158 -6.46 2.76 20.97
C ARG A 158 -5.23 3.42 21.61
N ASN A 159 -4.21 3.76 20.82
CA ASN A 159 -2.99 4.38 21.35
C ASN A 159 -3.26 5.79 21.91
N THR A 160 -4.18 6.53 21.30
CA THR A 160 -4.62 7.83 21.83
C THR A 160 -5.34 7.68 23.18
N ALA A 161 -6.20 6.66 23.32
CA ALA A 161 -6.87 6.35 24.58
C ALA A 161 -5.88 5.96 25.68
N ILE A 162 -4.90 5.10 25.39
CA ILE A 162 -3.87 4.70 26.36
C ILE A 162 -3.02 5.90 26.78
N PHE A 163 -2.63 6.76 25.83
CA PHE A 163 -1.91 8.00 26.14
C PHE A 163 -2.69 8.90 27.12
N MET A 164 -4.00 8.97 26.97
CA MET A 164 -4.87 9.79 27.82
C MET A 164 -5.13 9.16 29.19
N MET A 165 -5.36 7.84 29.25
CA MET A 165 -5.88 7.15 30.43
C MET A 165 -4.84 6.37 31.25
N SER A 166 -3.69 6.00 30.68
CA SER A 166 -2.67 5.26 31.44
C SER A 166 -2.09 6.14 32.56
N ASN A 167 -1.64 5.53 33.65
CA ASN A 167 -0.87 6.21 34.70
C ASN A 167 0.63 5.90 34.59
N ASP A 168 1.02 4.97 33.73
CA ASP A 168 2.40 4.60 33.46
C ASP A 168 3.02 5.58 32.45
N ARG A 169 4.17 6.17 32.82
CA ARG A 169 4.86 7.17 31.98
C ARG A 169 5.46 6.54 30.72
N ASP A 170 5.96 5.32 30.81
CA ASP A 170 6.59 4.63 29.69
C ASP A 170 5.53 4.18 28.68
N GLU A 171 4.41 3.67 29.18
CA GLU A 171 3.27 3.29 28.35
C GLU A 171 2.65 4.50 27.63
N LYS A 172 2.57 5.67 28.30
CA LYS A 172 2.15 6.93 27.67
C LYS A 172 3.08 7.36 26.56
N ASN A 173 4.39 7.38 26.81
CA ASN A 173 5.37 7.85 25.84
C ASN A 173 5.37 6.96 24.59
N GLN A 174 5.31 5.64 24.77
CA GLN A 174 5.21 4.69 23.67
C GLN A 174 3.91 4.86 22.88
N SER A 175 2.77 4.98 23.57
CA SER A 175 1.46 5.14 22.93
C SER A 175 1.35 6.47 22.18
N LYS A 176 1.95 7.55 22.71
CA LYS A 176 2.02 8.84 22.01
C LYS A 176 2.79 8.72 20.69
N ALA A 177 3.98 8.10 20.72
CA ALA A 177 4.79 7.91 19.52
C ALA A 177 4.04 7.08 18.46
N ASN A 178 3.43 5.96 18.87
CA ASN A 178 2.62 5.13 17.99
C ASN A 178 1.42 5.88 17.40
N ALA A 179 0.71 6.67 18.21
CA ALA A 179 -0.42 7.47 17.75
C ALA A 179 0.01 8.49 16.69
N VAL A 180 1.13 9.20 16.90
CA VAL A 180 1.67 10.12 15.89
C VAL A 180 2.03 9.37 14.60
N HIS A 181 2.69 8.21 14.69
CA HIS A 181 3.05 7.42 13.52
C HIS A 181 1.82 6.97 12.71
N LEU A 182 0.81 6.41 13.39
CA LEU A 182 -0.43 5.95 12.76
C LEU A 182 -1.23 7.10 12.15
N LEU A 183 -1.22 8.27 12.79
CA LEU A 183 -1.82 9.48 12.25
C LEU A 183 -1.11 9.93 10.97
N LEU A 184 0.22 9.96 10.97
CA LEU A 184 1.00 10.31 9.77
C LEU A 184 0.78 9.31 8.63
N LEU A 185 0.67 8.01 8.95
CA LEU A 185 0.37 6.98 7.96
C LEU A 185 -1.01 7.18 7.33
N TRP A 186 -2.03 7.43 8.15
CA TRP A 186 -3.38 7.75 7.67
C TRP A 186 -3.42 9.03 6.83
N MET A 187 -2.73 10.08 7.28
CA MET A 187 -2.60 11.33 6.53
C MET A 187 -1.84 11.13 5.21
N GLY A 188 -0.85 10.24 5.17
CA GLY A 188 -0.16 9.81 3.96
C GLY A 188 -1.14 9.22 2.96
N PHE A 189 -1.92 8.22 3.38
CA PHE A 189 -2.96 7.62 2.54
C PHE A 189 -3.98 8.65 2.04
N LEU A 190 -4.53 9.47 2.96
CA LEU A 190 -5.51 10.49 2.62
C LEU A 190 -4.97 11.52 1.63
N SER A 191 -3.74 12.01 1.84
CA SER A 191 -3.11 12.97 0.93
C SER A 191 -2.89 12.38 -0.46
N GLY A 192 -2.50 11.10 -0.57
CA GLY A 192 -2.42 10.41 -1.86
C GLY A 192 -3.76 10.35 -2.58
N ALA A 193 -4.81 9.96 -1.85
CA ALA A 193 -6.17 9.88 -2.38
C ALA A 193 -6.72 11.25 -2.82
N VAL A 194 -6.33 12.33 -2.14
CA VAL A 194 -6.69 13.71 -2.50
C VAL A 194 -5.90 14.21 -3.70
N VAL A 195 -4.58 13.94 -3.76
CA VAL A 195 -3.70 14.42 -4.83
C VAL A 195 -4.01 13.77 -6.19
N SER A 196 -4.39 12.48 -6.19
CA SER A 196 -4.68 11.73 -7.43
C SER A 196 -5.71 12.42 -8.34
N PRO A 197 -6.93 12.78 -7.88
CA PRO A 197 -7.92 13.48 -8.71
C PRO A 197 -7.43 14.79 -9.32
N PHE A 198 -6.67 15.60 -8.56
CA PHE A 198 -6.12 16.86 -9.09
C PHE A 198 -5.11 16.61 -10.20
N LEU A 199 -4.20 15.66 -10.00
CA LEU A 199 -3.21 15.29 -11.00
C LEU A 199 -3.81 14.53 -12.18
N GLN A 200 -4.95 13.86 -12.01
CA GLN A 200 -5.65 13.17 -13.09
C GLN A 200 -6.05 14.13 -14.22
N ASN A 201 -6.38 15.38 -13.89
CA ASN A 201 -6.70 16.43 -14.87
C ASN A 201 -5.47 16.93 -15.63
N ILE A 202 -4.26 16.83 -15.04
CA ILE A 202 -3.02 17.35 -15.61
C ILE A 202 -2.27 16.25 -16.38
N LEU A 203 -2.12 15.07 -15.77
CA LEU A 203 -1.30 13.97 -16.28
C LEU A 203 -2.08 12.98 -17.17
N GLY A 204 -3.42 12.92 -17.04
CA GLY A 204 -4.26 12.07 -17.88
C GLY A 204 -3.87 10.59 -17.85
N ASN A 205 -3.33 10.07 -18.96
CA ASN A 205 -2.89 8.68 -19.07
C ASN A 205 -1.58 8.40 -18.32
N TRP A 206 -0.79 9.44 -18.02
CA TRP A 206 0.52 9.34 -17.37
C TRP A 206 0.44 9.33 -15.83
N ILE A 207 -0.77 9.28 -15.28
CA ILE A 207 -1.04 9.42 -13.84
C ILE A 207 -0.25 8.43 -12.96
N LEU A 208 0.08 7.25 -13.49
CA LEU A 208 0.79 6.18 -12.77
C LEU A 208 2.32 6.31 -12.84
N LEU A 209 2.87 7.25 -13.62
CA LEU A 209 4.31 7.52 -13.59
C LEU A 209 4.75 8.13 -12.27
N LEU A 210 3.91 8.97 -11.64
CA LEU A 210 4.22 9.56 -10.34
C LEU A 210 4.47 8.49 -9.27
N PRO A 211 3.54 7.55 -8.98
CA PRO A 211 3.80 6.51 -7.99
C PRO A 211 4.96 5.61 -8.39
N ALA A 212 5.17 5.36 -9.70
CA ALA A 212 6.31 4.57 -10.17
C ALA A 212 7.65 5.23 -9.84
N VAL A 213 7.79 6.55 -10.09
CA VAL A 213 9.00 7.31 -9.76
C VAL A 213 9.19 7.37 -8.25
N LEU A 214 8.13 7.60 -7.48
CA LEU A 214 8.21 7.59 -6.01
C LEU A 214 8.73 6.26 -5.47
N LEU A 215 8.28 5.12 -6.00
CA LEU A 215 8.81 3.80 -5.62
C LEU A 215 10.32 3.67 -5.89
N LEU A 216 10.81 4.17 -7.03
CA LEU A 216 12.24 4.16 -7.35
C LEU A 216 13.07 5.09 -6.45
N THR A 217 12.49 6.20 -6.00
CA THR A 217 13.16 7.07 -5.01
C THR A 217 13.20 6.42 -3.64
N CYS A 218 12.13 5.71 -3.25
CA CYS A 218 12.05 4.98 -1.98
C CYS A 218 13.03 3.81 -1.92
N SER A 219 13.27 3.11 -3.03
CA SER A 219 14.27 2.03 -3.07
C SER A 219 15.68 2.53 -2.73
N LYS A 220 16.02 3.75 -3.18
CA LYS A 220 17.32 4.37 -2.87
C LYS A 220 17.47 4.70 -1.38
N LEU A 221 16.40 5.07 -0.69
CA LEU A 221 16.42 5.35 0.76
C LEU A 221 16.76 4.11 1.59
N ILE A 222 16.48 2.90 1.08
CA ILE A 222 16.80 1.62 1.75
C ILE A 222 18.22 1.14 1.40
N SER A 223 18.75 1.56 0.26
CA SER A 223 20.09 1.16 -0.21
C SER A 223 21.24 2.00 0.34
N VAL A 224 20.97 3.01 1.18
CA VAL A 224 22.01 3.74 1.90
C VAL A 224 22.38 2.94 3.16
N PRO A 225 23.63 2.45 3.27
CA PRO A 225 24.11 1.67 4.41
C PRO A 225 24.17 2.47 5.71
#